data_AF-A0A0T5P2E5-F1
#
_entry.id   AF-A0A0T5P2E5-F1
#
_cell.length_a   1.000
_cell.length_b   1.000
_cell.length_c   1.000
_cell.angle_alpha   90.00
_cell.angle_beta   90.00
_cell.angle_gamma   90.00
#
_symmetry.space_group_name_H-M   'P 1'
#
loop_
_entity.id
_entity.type
_entity.pdbx_description
1 polymer ?
#
loop_
_entity_poly.entity_id
_entity_poly.type
_entity_poly.pdbx_seq_one_letter_code
_entity_poly.pdbx_strand_id
1 'polypeptide(L)' 'MEARFYCCDPLNTVSRVMDTARRMGLGFSTMSFDRTEDSLYVFDIVLSDPPEHLARNFIDRIANFVDLEPGQGA' A
#
# COMPACT_ATOMS: atom_id res chain seq x y z
N MET A 1 5.60 -5.86 -8.30
CA MET A 1 5.22 -6.42 -6.99
C MET A 1 3.83 -5.90 -6.65
N GLU A 2 2.95 -6.78 -6.18
CA GLU A 2 1.59 -6.46 -5.76
C GLU A 2 1.46 -6.61 -4.24
N ALA A 3 0.67 -5.75 -3.60
CA ALA A 3 0.33 -5.88 -2.19
C ALA A 3 -1.07 -5.32 -1.90
N ARG A 4 -1.75 -5.95 -0.95
CA ARG A 4 -3.10 -5.62 -0.49
C ARG A 4 -3.09 -5.30 0.99
N PHE A 5 -3.79 -4.24 1.36
CA PHE A 5 -3.95 -3.81 2.74
C PHE A 5 -5.39 -3.39 3.03
N TYR A 6 -5.73 -3.34 4.31
CA TYR A 6 -6.99 -2.81 4.83
C TYR A 6 -6.70 -1.56 5.67
N CYS A 7 -7.55 -0.54 5.58
CA CYS A 7 -7.43 0.68 6.37
C CYS A 7 -8.79 1.32 6.67
N CYS A 8 -8.84 2.18 7.70
CA CYS A 8 -10.04 2.93 8.05
C CYS A 8 -10.06 4.32 7.36
N ASP A 9 -8.89 4.93 7.15
CA ASP A 9 -8.76 6.22 6.46
C ASP A 9 -7.96 6.08 5.15
N PRO A 10 -8.64 5.96 3.99
CA PRO A 10 -7.98 5.68 2.71
C PRO A 10 -7.18 6.87 2.19
N LEU A 11 -7.62 8.11 2.41
CA LEU A 11 -6.94 9.30 1.86
C LEU A 11 -5.63 9.58 2.59
N ASN A 12 -5.62 9.48 3.91
CA ASN A 12 -4.40 9.60 4.70
C ASN A 12 -3.44 8.45 4.38
N THR A 13 -3.97 7.23 4.27
CA THR A 13 -3.20 6.04 3.89
C THR A 13 -2.51 6.22 2.53
N VAL A 14 -3.26 6.60 1.49
CA VAL A 14 -2.72 6.88 0.15
C VAL A 14 -1.63 7.95 0.21
N SER A 15 -1.87 9.05 0.91
CA SER A 15 -0.89 10.15 1.01
C SER A 15 0.45 9.67 1.58
N ARG A 16 0.42 8.90 2.67
CA ARG A 16 1.62 8.36 3.32
C ARG A 16 2.33 7.31 2.46
N VAL A 17 1.56 6.46 1.78
CA VAL A 17 2.10 5.43 0.87
C VAL A 17 2.79 6.09 -0.33
N MET A 18 2.16 7.09 -0.94
CA MET A 18 2.74 7.84 -2.05
C MET A 18 4.00 8.60 -1.64
N ASP A 19 4.00 9.28 -0.49
CA ASP A 19 5.20 9.97 0.00
C ASP A 19 6.35 8.98 0.28
N THR A 20 6.04 7.81 0.83
CA THR A 20 7.04 6.77 1.10
C THR A 20 7.65 6.21 -0.19
N ALA A 21 6.82 5.87 -1.17
CA ALA A 21 7.30 5.42 -2.49
C ALA A 21 8.16 6.50 -3.16
N ARG A 22 7.71 7.76 -3.14
CA ARG A 22 8.45 8.90 -3.70
C ARG A 22 9.83 9.06 -3.07
N ARG A 23 9.94 8.97 -1.73
CA ARG A 23 11.22 9.04 -1.01
C ARG A 23 12.15 7.87 -1.34
N MET A 24 11.60 6.74 -1.78
CA MET A 24 12.34 5.54 -2.17
C MET A 24 12.62 5.48 -3.68
N GLY A 25 12.18 6.47 -4.46
CA GLY A 25 12.31 6.47 -5.92
C GLY A 25 11.47 5.40 -6.61
N LEU A 26 10.36 4.98 -6.00
CA LEU A 26 9.45 3.96 -6.52
C LEU A 26 8.24 4.60 -7.20
N GLY A 27 7.79 3.97 -8.28
CA GLY A 27 6.56 4.31 -9.00
C GLY A 27 5.48 3.24 -8.84
N PHE A 28 4.23 3.62 -9.09
CA PHE A 28 3.09 2.72 -9.13
C PHE A 28 2.64 2.51 -10.57
N SER A 29 2.35 1.26 -10.93
CA SER A 29 1.60 0.93 -12.14
C SER A 29 0.11 1.12 -11.90
N THR A 30 -0.37 0.68 -10.74
CA THR A 30 -1.77 0.75 -10.34
C THR A 30 -1.87 1.04 -8.84
N MET A 31 -2.86 1.85 -8.48
CA MET A 31 -3.27 2.07 -7.11
C MET A 31 -4.80 2.15 -7.10
N SER A 32 -5.46 1.28 -6.35
CA SER A 32 -6.91 1.24 -6.22
C SER A 32 -7.32 1.18 -4.76
N PHE A 33 -8.48 1.75 -4.47
CA PHE A 33 -9.10 1.65 -3.17
C PHE A 33 -10.59 1.40 -3.35
N ASP A 34 -11.12 0.48 -2.56
CA ASP A 34 -12.53 0.09 -2.56
C ASP A 34 -13.04 0.03 -1.13
N ARG A 35 -14.30 0.40 -0.93
CA ARG A 35 -14.95 0.32 0.39
C ARG A 35 -15.52 -1.08 0.60
N THR A 36 -15.24 -1.70 1.75
CA THR A 36 -15.86 -2.95 2.18
C THR A 36 -17.18 -2.72 2.92
N GLU A 37 -17.94 -3.80 3.15
CA GLU A 37 -19.23 -3.75 3.86
C GLU A 37 -19.10 -3.23 5.30
N ASP A 38 -17.95 -3.46 5.96
CA ASP A 38 -17.69 -3.08 7.36
C ASP A 38 -17.13 -1.65 7.54
N SER A 39 -17.27 -0.78 6.54
CA SER A 39 -16.66 0.57 6.54
C SER A 39 -15.13 0.58 6.63
N LEU A 40 -14.48 -0.54 6.33
CA LEU A 40 -13.06 -0.60 6.01
C LEU A 40 -12.86 -0.30 4.53
N TYR A 41 -11.62 0.00 4.15
CA TYR A 41 -11.21 0.18 2.78
C TYR A 41 -10.13 -0.84 2.43
N VAL A 42 -10.31 -1.53 1.31
CA VAL A 42 -9.24 -2.32 0.70
C VAL A 42 -8.39 -1.37 -0.11
N PHE A 43 -7.08 -1.47 0.06
CA PHE A 43 -6.09 -0.70 -0.65
C PHE A 43 -5.13 -1.64 -1.38
N ASP A 44 -5.22 -1.63 -2.70
CA ASP A 44 -4.43 -2.48 -3.60
C ASP A 44 -3.38 -1.64 -4.32
N ILE A 45 -2.14 -2.11 -4.30
CA ILE A 45 -1.01 -1.43 -4.94
C ILE A 45 -0.22 -2.38 -5.83
N VAL A 46 0.14 -1.87 -7.01
CA VAL A 46 1.05 -2.54 -7.93
C VAL A 46 2.19 -1.58 -8.24
N LEU A 47 3.41 -1.94 -7.84
CA LEU A 47 4.61 -1.16 -8.13
C LEU A 47 5.08 -1.36 -9.58
N SER A 48 5.57 -0.29 -10.21
CA SER A 48 6.08 -0.28 -11.58
C SER A 48 7.55 -0.69 -11.61
N ASP A 49 7.83 -1.91 -12.08
CA ASP A 49 9.16 -2.51 -12.24
C ASP A 49 10.17 -2.20 -11.11
N PRO A 50 9.83 -2.43 -9.82
CA PRO A 50 10.74 -2.08 -8.75
C PRO A 50 11.88 -3.11 -8.62
N PRO A 51 13.10 -2.70 -8.27
CA PRO A 51 14.11 -3.63 -7.77
C PRO A 51 13.57 -4.42 -6.57
N GLU A 52 13.72 -5.74 -6.56
CA GLU A 52 13.07 -6.63 -5.57
C GLU A 52 13.32 -6.21 -4.12
N HIS A 53 14.55 -5.82 -3.79
CA HIS A 53 14.93 -5.38 -2.46
C HIS A 53 14.25 -4.06 -2.06
N LEU A 54 14.07 -3.11 -2.98
CA LEU A 54 13.35 -1.86 -2.71
C LEU A 54 11.86 -2.10 -2.55
N ALA A 55 11.30 -3.00 -3.36
CA ALA A 55 9.90 -3.39 -3.27
C ALA A 55 9.60 -4.00 -1.89
N ARG A 56 10.43 -4.95 -1.43
CA ARG A 56 10.30 -5.54 -0.08
C ARG A 56 10.45 -4.51 1.03
N ASN A 57 11.49 -3.67 0.97
CA ASN A 57 11.70 -2.62 1.97
C ASN A 57 10.55 -1.62 2.02
N PHE A 58 9.92 -1.34 0.88
CA PHE A 58 8.75 -0.47 0.80
C PHE A 58 7.53 -1.12 1.47
N ILE A 59 7.23 -2.38 1.16
CA ILE A 59 6.13 -3.13 1.78
C ILE A 59 6.31 -3.24 3.30
N ASP A 60 7.53 -3.54 3.76
CA ASP A 60 7.85 -3.60 5.19
C ASP A 60 7.60 -2.24 5.87
N ARG A 61 8.03 -1.14 5.24
CA ARG A 61 7.80 0.21 5.78
C ARG A 61 6.33 0.58 5.88
N ILE A 62 5.52 0.29 4.86
CA ILE A 62 4.10 0.65 4.87
C ILE A 62 3.28 -0.26 5.80
N ALA A 63 3.70 -1.52 6.00
CA ALA A 63 3.08 -2.43 6.98
C ALA A 63 3.22 -1.94 8.43
N ASN A 64 4.16 -1.03 8.70
CA ASN A 64 4.32 -0.38 10.00
C ASN A 64 3.41 0.85 10.20
N PHE A 65 2.53 1.18 9.25
CA PHE A 65 1.58 2.27 9.44
C PHE A 65 0.45 1.80 10.35
N VAL A 66 0.18 2.56 11.41
CA VAL A 66 -0.78 2.24 12.48
C VAL A 66 -2.19 1.90 11.95
N ASP A 67 -2.57 2.39 10.78
CA ASP A 67 -3.90 2.24 10.19
C ASP A 67 -3.95 1.21 9.04
N LEU A 68 -2.84 0.54 8.74
CA LEU A 68 -2.74 -0.43 7.65
C LEU A 68 -2.59 -1.84 8.21
N GLU A 69 -3.57 -2.68 7.93
CA GLU A 69 -3.49 -4.11 8.20
C GLU A 69 -3.16 -4.86 6.91
N PRO A 70 -2.13 -5.72 6.88
CA PRO A 70 -1.82 -6.50 5.69
C PRO A 70 -2.98 -7.46 5.41
N GLY A 71 -3.44 -7.48 4.16
CA GLY A 71 -4.44 -8.46 3.77
C GLY A 71 -3.85 -9.86 3.83
N GLN A 72 -4.42 -10.73 4.65
CA GLN A 72 -4.08 -12.16 4.60
C GLN A 72 -4.55 -12.68 3.24
N GLY A 73 -3.59 -12.94 2.35
CA GLY A 73 -3.88 -13.58 1.07
C GLY A 73 -4.59 -14.91 1.29
N ALA A 74 -5.67 -15.12 0.55
CA ALA A 74 -6.24 -16.44 0.31
C ALA A 74 -5.33 -17.24 -0.63
#